data_AF-A0A225VT14-F1
#
_entry.id   AF-A0A225VT14-F1
#
_cell.length_a   1.000
_cell.length_b   1.000
_cell.length_c   1.000
_cell.angle_alpha   90.00
_cell.angle_beta   90.00
_cell.angle_gamma   90.00
#
_symmetry.space_group_name_H-M   'P 1'
#
loop_
_entity.id
_entity.type
_entity.pdbx_description
1 polymer ?
#
loop_
_entity_poly.entity_id
_entity_poly.type
_entity_poly.pdbx_seq_one_letter_code
_entity_poly.pdbx_strand_id
1 'polypeptide(L)' 'MVLVTDASDKGWSMVVIQAEKWDSSKDVGGQSHRLLTCLRGTFTGAQVNWSVIEKEAFPWLQPVRSYPIC' A
#
# COMPACT_ATOMS: atom_id res chain seq x y z
N MET A 1 9.08 1.79 -8.52
CA MET A 1 8.02 2.12 -7.56
C MET A 1 7.54 0.81 -6.96
N VAL A 2 7.34 0.76 -5.65
CA VAL A 2 6.87 -0.43 -4.95
C VAL A 2 5.65 -0.03 -4.14
N LEU A 3 4.61 -0.85 -4.26
CA LEU A 3 3.38 -0.73 -3.50
C LEU A 3 3.35 -1.85 -2.48
N VAL A 4 3.25 -1.49 -1.20
CA VAL A 4 3.07 -2.46 -0.12
C VAL A 4 1.70 -2.25 0.47
N THR A 5 0.91 -3.32 0.56
CA THR A 5 -0.44 -3.28 1.11
C THR A 5 -0.55 -4.25 2.27
N ASP A 6 -1.35 -3.88 3.25
CA ASP A 6 -1.72 -4.74 4.36
C ASP A 6 -3.20 -4.52 4.69
N ALA A 7 -3.87 -5.59 5.09
CA ALA A 7 -5.28 -5.56 5.45
C ALA A 7 -5.55 -6.41 6.69
N SER A 8 -6.40 -5.86 7.55
CA SER A 8 -6.97 -6.54 8.71
C SER A 8 -8.45 -6.84 8.46
N ASP A 9 -9.14 -7.41 9.44
CA ASP A 9 -10.58 -7.61 9.33
C ASP A 9 -11.36 -6.27 9.17
N LYS A 10 -10.87 -5.19 9.80
CA LYS A 10 -11.61 -3.92 9.93
C LYS A 10 -11.08 -2.78 9.07
N GLY A 11 -9.84 -2.86 8.62
CA GLY A 11 -9.23 -1.78 7.87
C GLY A 11 -8.03 -2.21 7.08
N TRP A 12 -7.52 -1.26 6.31
CA TRP A 12 -6.48 -1.47 5.33
C TRP A 12 -5.47 -0.33 5.37
N SER A 13 -4.26 -0.63 4.92
CA SER A 13 -3.21 0.36 4.74
C SER A 13 -2.40 0.07 3.50
N MET A 14 -1.76 1.12 2.99
CA MET A 14 -0.92 1.04 1.82
C MET A 14 0.22 2.04 1.94
N VAL A 15 1.42 1.59 1.60
CA VAL A 15 2.63 2.41 1.57
C VAL A 15 3.18 2.40 0.16
N VAL A 16 3.41 3.60 -0.36
CA VAL A 16 3.99 3.80 -1.69
C VAL A 16 5.43 4.26 -1.50
N ILE A 17 6.38 3.45 -1.98
CA ILE A 17 7.80 3.80 -1.95
C ILE A 17 8.37 3.80 -3.37
N GLN A 18 9.43 4.57 -3.58
CA GLN A 18 10.14 4.63 -4.85
C GLN A 18 11.62 4.37 -4.63
N ALA A 19 12.16 3.42 -5.39
CA ALA A 19 13.61 3.29 -5.55
C ALA A 19 14.14 4.56 -6.23
N GLU A 20 14.96 5.36 -5.54
CA GLU A 20 15.44 6.64 -6.07
C GLU A 20 16.31 6.47 -7.31
N LYS A 21 17.18 5.46 -7.26
CA LYS A 21 18.01 5.00 -8.37
C LYS A 21 18.05 3.49 -8.33
N TRP A 22 17.59 2.85 -9.41
CA TRP A 22 17.59 1.40 -9.52
C TRP A 22 19.03 0.87 -9.57
N ASP A 23 19.33 -0.09 -8.70
CA ASP A 23 20.61 -0.78 -8.62
C ASP A 23 20.39 -2.27 -8.92
N SER A 24 20.76 -2.69 -10.13
CA SER A 24 20.60 -4.08 -10.59
C SER A 24 21.44 -5.10 -9.82
N SER A 25 22.37 -4.65 -8.95
CA SER A 25 23.15 -5.54 -8.08
C SER A 25 22.42 -5.93 -6.79
N LYS A 26 21.31 -5.25 -6.48
CA LYS A 26 20.52 -5.46 -5.27
C LYS A 26 19.14 -6.01 -5.61
N ASP A 27 18.56 -6.76 -4.70
CA ASP A 27 17.17 -7.17 -4.78
C ASP A 27 16.22 -5.99 -4.51
N VAL A 28 14.91 -6.22 -4.58
CA VAL A 28 13.92 -5.17 -4.34
C VAL A 28 14.00 -4.65 -2.91
N GLY A 29 14.26 -5.52 -1.92
CA GLY A 29 14.37 -5.15 -0.51
C GLY A 29 15.58 -4.24 -0.21
N GLY A 30 16.69 -4.44 -0.91
CA GLY A 30 17.94 -3.70 -0.72
C GLY A 30 18.08 -2.38 -1.48
N GLN A 31 17.09 -2.00 -2.31
CA GLN A 31 17.11 -0.71 -3.01
C GLN A 31 17.06 0.46 -2.03
N SER A 32 17.59 1.63 -2.42
CA SER A 32 17.37 2.88 -1.67
C SER A 32 15.96 3.38 -1.92
N HIS A 33 15.09 3.22 -0.93
CA HIS A 33 13.67 3.56 -1.03
C HIS A 33 13.36 4.90 -0.39
N ARG A 34 12.69 5.77 -1.16
CA ARG A 34 12.07 7.00 -0.67
C ARG A 34 10.58 6.79 -0.47
N LEU A 35 10.07 7.13 0.70
CA LEU A 35 8.64 7.15 0.99
C LEU A 35 7.95 8.26 0.19
N LEU A 36 6.90 7.91 -0.55
CA LEU A 36 6.09 8.86 -1.31
C LEU A 36 4.79 9.20 -0.56
N THR A 37 4.05 8.20 -0.09
CA THR A 37 2.81 8.42 0.66
C THR A 37 2.40 7.20 1.47
N CYS A 38 1.56 7.44 2.47
CA CYS A 38 0.91 6.44 3.29
C CYS A 38 -0.60 6.66 3.19
N LEU A 39 -1.35 5.63 2.80
CA LEU A 39 -2.82 5.65 2.83
C LEU A 39 -3.33 4.62 3.82
N ARG A 40 -4.45 4.92 4.45
CA ARG A 40 -5.16 4.00 5.31
C ARG A 40 -6.65 4.26 5.27
N GLY A 41 -7.42 3.25 5.64
CA GLY A 41 -8.86 3.38 5.79
C GLY A 41 -9.46 2.20 6.54
N THR A 42 -10.77 2.27 6.72
CA THR A 42 -11.57 1.20 7.32
C THR A 42 -12.54 0.65 6.28
N PHE A 43 -12.81 -0.65 6.34
CA PHE A 43 -13.85 -1.25 5.50
C PHE A 43 -15.23 -0.79 5.97
N THR A 44 -16.13 -0.54 5.02
CA THR A 44 -17.50 -0.11 5.31
C THR A 44 -18.49 -0.81 4.37
N GLY A 45 -19.76 -0.91 4.80
CA GLY A 45 -20.80 -1.57 4.03
C GLY A 45 -20.48 -3.03 3.71
N ALA A 46 -20.64 -3.42 2.44
CA ALA A 46 -20.42 -4.80 2.00
C ALA A 46 -18.97 -5.28 2.17
N GLN A 47 -17.99 -4.36 2.13
CA GLN A 47 -16.56 -4.70 2.21
C GLN A 47 -16.15 -5.34 3.54
N VAL A 48 -16.92 -5.08 4.60
CA VAL A 48 -16.68 -5.67 5.92
C VAL A 48 -16.77 -7.21 5.86
N ASN A 49 -17.59 -7.75 4.97
CA ASN A 49 -17.84 -9.19 4.83
C ASN A 49 -17.05 -9.86 3.70
N TRP A 50 -16.16 -9.12 3.03
CA TRP A 50 -15.32 -9.69 1.99
C TRP A 50 -14.32 -10.70 2.55
N SER A 51 -13.88 -11.62 1.69
CA SER A 51 -12.80 -12.54 2.03
C SER A 51 -11.50 -11.77 2.28
N VAL A 52 -10.57 -12.39 3.01
CA VAL A 52 -9.26 -11.79 3.31
C VAL A 52 -8.51 -11.42 2.02
N ILE A 53 -8.58 -12.27 0.99
CA ILE A 53 -7.92 -12.03 -0.30
C ILE A 53 -8.47 -10.77 -0.98
N GLU A 54 -9.79 -10.58 -0.97
CA GLU A 54 -10.43 -9.38 -1.52
C GLU A 54 -10.08 -8.13 -0.71
N LYS A 55 -10.01 -8.24 0.62
CA LYS A 55 -9.61 -7.15 1.51
C LYS A 55 -8.15 -6.73 1.30
N GLU A 56 -7.23 -7.66 1.09
CA GLU A 56 -5.82 -7.40 0.79
C GLU A 56 -5.63 -6.70 -0.56
N ALA A 57 -6.46 -7.00 -1.56
CA ALA A 57 -6.43 -6.36 -2.87
C ALA A 57 -7.15 -4.99 -2.90
N PHE A 58 -8.02 -4.70 -1.92
CA PHE A 58 -8.82 -3.47 -1.90
C PHE A 58 -8.01 -2.16 -2.00
N PRO A 59 -6.86 -2.00 -1.32
CA PRO A 59 -6.08 -0.77 -1.40
C PRO A 59 -5.58 -0.45 -2.81
N TRP A 60 -5.42 -1.45 -3.68
CA TRP A 60 -5.01 -1.23 -5.08
C TRP A 60 -6.06 -0.47 -5.89
N LEU A 61 -7.33 -0.59 -5.51
CA LEU A 61 -8.45 0.10 -6.16
C LEU A 61 -8.63 1.52 -5.62
N GLN A 62 -7.94 1.88 -4.53
CA GLN A 62 -8.11 3.18 -3.89
C GLN A 62 -7.35 4.26 -4.67
N PRO A 63 -8.02 5.38 -5.00
CA PRO A 63 -7.34 6.49 -5.65
C PRO A 63 -6.30 7.07 -4.69
N VAL A 64 -5.06 7.18 -5.16
CA VAL A 64 -4.01 7.88 -4.43
C VAL A 64 -4.29 9.38 -4.51
N ARG A 65 -4.99 9.91 -3.50
CA ARG A 65 -5.07 11.36 -3.28
C ARG A 65 -3.84 11.80 -2.50
N SER A 66 -3.28 12.94 -2.86
CA SER A 66 -2.16 13.59 -2.16
C SER A 66 -2.57 13.98 -0.74
N TYR A 67 -2.51 13.03 0.18
CA TYR A 67 -2.59 13.28 1.61
C TYR A 67 -1.19 13.51 2.18
N PRO A 68 -1.07 14.24 3.29
CA PRO A 68 0.22 14.44 3.94
C PRO A 68 0.90 13.09 4.18
N ILE A 69 2.21 13.07 3.95
CA ILE A 69 3.09 11.97 4.32
C ILE A 69 2.86 11.72 5.81
N CYS A 70 2.83 10.44 6.22
CA CYS A 70 2.94 10.03 7.62
C CYS A 70 3.76 11.06 8.44
#